data_AF-A0A7V6A647-F1
#
_entry.id   AF-A0A7V6A647-F1
#
_cell.length_a   1.000
_cell.length_b   1.000
_cell.length_c   1.000
_cell.angle_alpha   90.00
_cell.angle_beta   90.00
_cell.angle_gamma   90.00
#
_symmetry.space_group_name_H-M   'P 1'
#
loop_
_entity.id
_entity.type
_entity.pdbx_description
1 polymer ?
#
loop_
_entity_poly.entity_id
_entity_poly.type
_entity_poly.pdbx_seq_one_letter_code
_entity_poly.pdbx_strand_id
1 'polypeptide(L)'
;MDSLSSLKTIRQLIGQTPLIIDPDRDSDRFQTALAGVPTEKLQSFYRTLTDEDRRRFHYVANVCLGFESWSRLYKELVVQEAQARFHDRLEEAYAQRTKEFRQREEELQAERGSLEEELMRLDRENLALRRENLQLRKDLTTLQQSHQTLQRQHQQLLDLVERYKLLLQEFKNFIPRPNAGQVLKD
;
A
#
# COMPACT_ATOMS: atom_id res chain seq x y z
N MET A 1 -35.57 -27.99 44.71
CA MET A 1 -36.14 -27.91 43.35
C MET A 1 -35.04 -28.14 42.35
N ASP A 2 -35.29 -28.88 41.27
CA ASP A 2 -34.29 -29.11 40.22
C ASP A 2 -34.07 -27.83 39.40
N SER A 3 -32.82 -27.53 39.02
CA SER A 3 -32.52 -26.32 38.24
C SER A 3 -33.34 -26.23 36.94
N LEU A 4 -33.72 -27.37 36.37
CA LEU A 4 -34.56 -27.46 35.17
C LEU A 4 -36.03 -27.10 35.44
N SER A 5 -36.59 -27.47 36.60
CA SER A 5 -37.97 -27.07 36.96
C SER A 5 -38.04 -25.57 37.22
N SER A 6 -36.98 -25.02 37.81
CA SER A 6 -36.84 -23.58 38.07
C SER A 6 -36.73 -22.77 36.77
N LEU A 7 -35.91 -23.22 35.81
CA LEU A 7 -35.83 -22.58 34.48
C LEU A 7 -37.12 -22.69 33.66
N LYS A 8 -37.84 -23.81 33.77
CA LYS A 8 -39.18 -23.96 33.16
C LYS A 8 -40.18 -22.96 33.76
N THR A 9 -40.13 -22.76 35.07
CA THR A 9 -40.98 -21.80 35.78
C THR A 9 -40.68 -20.37 35.33
N ILE A 10 -39.39 -20.01 35.24
CA ILE A 10 -38.96 -18.71 34.70
C ILE A 10 -39.46 -18.54 33.26
N ARG A 11 -39.28 -19.54 32.39
CA ARG A 11 -39.74 -19.50 31.00
C ARG A 11 -41.26 -19.35 30.90
N GLN A 12 -42.02 -20.01 31.77
CA GLN A 12 -43.48 -19.88 31.81
C GLN A 12 -43.91 -18.46 32.16
N LEU A 13 -43.26 -17.84 33.16
CA LEU A 13 -43.56 -16.47 33.58
C LEU A 13 -43.19 -15.43 32.52
N ILE A 14 -42.05 -15.59 31.84
CA ILE A 14 -41.66 -14.75 30.70
C ILE A 14 -42.63 -14.89 29.51
N GLY A 15 -43.17 -16.10 29.33
CA GLY A 15 -44.13 -16.40 28.26
C GLY A 15 -45.54 -15.82 28.50
N GLN A 16 -45.84 -15.37 29.72
CA GLN A 16 -47.10 -14.70 30.02
C GLN A 16 -47.10 -13.27 29.45
N THR A 17 -48.27 -12.82 28.99
CA THR A 17 -48.45 -11.45 28.52
C THR A 17 -48.14 -10.48 29.67
N PRO A 18 -47.44 -9.34 29.43
CA PRO A 18 -47.03 -8.41 30.48
C PRO A 18 -48.17 -7.93 31.40
N LEU A 19 -49.41 -7.87 30.88
CA LEU A 19 -50.61 -7.47 31.61
C LEU A 19 -51.13 -8.51 32.63
N ILE A 20 -50.56 -9.73 32.67
CA ILE A 20 -51.04 -10.86 33.47
C ILE A 20 -50.14 -11.14 34.69
N ILE A 21 -48.95 -10.54 34.71
CA ILE A 21 -47.98 -10.74 35.79
C ILE A 21 -48.48 -9.96 37.01
N ASP A 22 -48.84 -10.69 38.05
CA ASP A 22 -49.33 -10.14 39.31
C ASP A 22 -48.20 -10.20 40.33
N PRO A 23 -47.67 -9.05 40.80
CA PRO A 23 -46.55 -9.02 41.74
C PRO A 23 -46.88 -9.75 43.05
N ASP A 24 -48.13 -9.77 43.50
CA ASP A 24 -48.48 -10.42 44.78
C ASP A 24 -48.51 -11.95 44.66
N ARG A 25 -48.78 -12.47 43.46
CA ARG A 25 -48.84 -13.91 43.19
C ARG A 25 -47.53 -14.47 42.64
N ASP A 26 -46.89 -13.75 41.72
CA ASP A 26 -45.84 -14.27 40.86
C ASP A 26 -44.43 -13.94 41.40
N SER A 27 -44.29 -13.01 42.36
CA SER A 27 -42.99 -12.63 42.94
C SER A 27 -42.31 -13.78 43.68
N ASP A 28 -42.98 -14.42 44.63
CA ASP A 28 -42.41 -15.54 45.40
C ASP A 28 -42.03 -16.70 44.49
N ARG A 29 -42.86 -16.96 43.47
CA ARG A 29 -42.63 -18.01 42.48
C ARG A 29 -41.39 -17.71 41.64
N PHE A 30 -41.22 -16.46 41.20
CA PHE A 30 -40.07 -16.03 40.41
C PHE A 30 -38.79 -16.00 41.24
N GLN A 31 -38.84 -15.46 42.46
CA GLN A 31 -37.70 -15.41 43.39
C GLN A 31 -37.22 -16.82 43.78
N THR A 32 -38.14 -17.72 44.12
CA THR A 32 -37.82 -19.12 44.44
C THR A 32 -37.19 -19.84 43.24
N ALA A 33 -37.73 -19.60 42.04
CA ALA A 33 -37.18 -20.16 40.83
C ALA A 33 -35.78 -19.62 40.51
N LEU A 34 -35.54 -18.31 40.68
CA LEU A 34 -34.22 -17.71 40.49
C LEU A 34 -33.20 -18.23 41.51
N ALA A 35 -33.55 -18.30 42.80
CA ALA A 35 -32.68 -18.83 43.84
C ALA A 35 -32.30 -20.31 43.60
N GLY A 36 -33.18 -21.07 42.95
CA GLY A 36 -32.95 -22.47 42.58
C GLY A 36 -32.07 -22.67 41.33
N VAL A 37 -31.59 -21.61 40.68
CA VAL A 37 -30.77 -21.68 39.46
C VAL A 37 -29.38 -21.08 39.72
N PRO A 38 -28.30 -21.87 39.58
CA PRO A 38 -26.93 -21.34 39.63
C PRO A 38 -26.71 -20.26 38.57
N THR A 39 -25.89 -19.25 38.90
CA THR A 39 -25.64 -18.08 38.04
C THR A 39 -25.19 -18.46 36.62
N GLU A 40 -24.33 -19.47 36.47
CA GLU A 40 -23.86 -19.98 35.17
C GLU A 40 -25.00 -20.57 34.31
N LYS A 41 -25.92 -21.31 34.94
CA LYS A 41 -27.11 -21.87 34.27
C LYS A 41 -28.12 -20.79 33.90
N LEU A 42 -28.22 -19.73 34.70
CA LEU A 42 -29.08 -18.59 34.40
C LEU A 42 -28.51 -17.74 33.26
N GLN A 43 -27.21 -17.51 33.24
CA GLN A 43 -26.50 -16.81 32.15
C GLN A 43 -26.66 -17.55 30.82
N SER A 44 -26.39 -18.86 30.80
CA SER A 44 -26.60 -19.69 29.60
C SER A 44 -28.06 -19.69 29.14
N PHE A 45 -29.02 -19.80 30.07
CA PHE A 45 -30.44 -19.67 29.75
C PHE A 45 -30.75 -18.32 29.09
N TYR A 46 -30.30 -17.21 29.67
CA TYR A 46 -30.53 -15.86 29.14
C TYR A 46 -29.89 -15.64 27.76
N ARG A 47 -28.73 -16.24 27.50
CA ARG A 47 -28.10 -16.24 26.16
C ARG A 47 -28.98 -16.90 25.11
N THR A 48 -29.68 -17.97 25.47
CA THR A 48 -30.59 -18.69 24.54
C THR A 48 -31.91 -17.99 24.29
N LEU A 49 -32.24 -16.95 25.07
CA LEU A 49 -33.47 -16.18 24.88
C LEU A 49 -33.38 -15.30 23.63
N THR A 50 -34.51 -15.16 22.94
CA THR A 50 -34.69 -14.16 21.88
C THR A 50 -34.68 -12.75 22.47
N ASP A 51 -34.49 -11.72 21.65
CA ASP A 51 -34.53 -10.33 22.14
C ASP A 51 -35.88 -9.96 22.78
N GLU A 52 -36.97 -10.54 22.27
CA GLU A 52 -38.30 -10.36 22.84
C GLU A 52 -38.45 -11.04 24.21
N ASP A 53 -37.97 -12.28 24.34
CA ASP A 53 -38.00 -13.00 25.63
C ASP A 53 -37.08 -12.34 26.67
N ARG A 54 -35.94 -11.76 26.26
CA ARG A 54 -35.07 -10.98 27.15
C ARG A 54 -35.78 -9.74 27.67
N ARG A 55 -36.49 -9.00 26.80
CA ARG A 55 -37.31 -7.85 27.22
C ARG A 55 -38.36 -8.26 28.26
N ARG A 56 -39.04 -9.38 28.04
CA ARG A 56 -40.04 -9.91 28.97
C ARG A 56 -39.41 -10.41 30.28
N PHE A 57 -38.24 -11.03 30.22
CA PHE A 57 -37.48 -11.40 31.41
C PHE A 57 -37.12 -10.17 32.25
N HIS A 58 -36.66 -9.08 31.62
CA HIS A 58 -36.39 -7.82 32.31
C HIS A 58 -37.64 -7.23 32.95
N TYR A 59 -38.76 -7.31 32.26
CA TYR A 59 -40.05 -6.86 32.81
C TYR A 59 -40.45 -7.67 34.04
N VAL A 60 -40.50 -9.01 33.94
CA VAL A 60 -40.83 -9.91 35.06
C VAL A 60 -39.87 -9.67 36.22
N ALA A 61 -38.57 -9.58 35.95
CA ALA A 61 -37.56 -9.39 37.00
C ALA A 61 -37.68 -8.03 37.69
N ASN A 62 -37.99 -6.97 36.95
CA ASN A 62 -38.22 -5.64 37.52
C ASN A 62 -39.48 -5.61 38.40
N VAL A 63 -40.54 -6.32 38.01
CA VAL A 63 -41.79 -6.41 38.78
C VAL A 63 -41.63 -7.29 40.03
N CYS A 64 -40.89 -8.40 39.93
CA CYS A 64 -40.88 -9.45 40.96
C CYS A 64 -39.70 -9.40 41.96
N LEU A 65 -38.59 -8.73 41.64
CA LEU A 65 -37.37 -8.77 42.48
C LEU A 65 -37.16 -7.53 43.37
N GLY A 66 -37.89 -6.45 43.11
CA GLY A 66 -37.57 -5.14 43.67
C GLY A 66 -36.26 -4.56 43.11
N PHE A 67 -36.05 -3.25 43.31
CA PHE A 67 -34.99 -2.50 42.62
C PHE A 67 -33.57 -3.01 42.89
N GLU A 68 -33.22 -3.27 44.16
CA GLU A 68 -31.85 -3.67 44.56
C GLU A 68 -31.47 -5.05 44.00
N SER A 69 -32.35 -6.03 44.15
CA SER A 69 -32.12 -7.39 43.64
C SER A 69 -32.12 -7.44 42.12
N TRP A 70 -33.00 -6.67 41.47
CA TRP A 70 -33.00 -6.49 40.02
C TRP A 70 -31.70 -5.83 39.53
N SER A 71 -31.26 -4.75 40.17
CA SER A 71 -30.03 -4.03 39.83
C SER A 71 -28.79 -4.93 39.91
N ARG A 72 -28.69 -5.77 40.95
CA ARG A 72 -27.60 -6.75 41.08
C ARG A 72 -27.65 -7.78 39.96
N LEU A 73 -28.81 -8.40 39.73
CA LEU A 73 -28.99 -9.39 38.68
C LEU A 73 -28.70 -8.81 37.28
N TYR A 74 -29.14 -7.59 37.02
CA TYR A 74 -28.90 -6.90 35.75
C TYR A 74 -27.40 -6.67 35.49
N LYS A 75 -26.65 -6.25 36.52
CA LYS A 75 -25.19 -6.06 36.42
C LYS A 75 -24.47 -7.37 36.10
N GLU A 76 -24.79 -8.44 36.84
CA GLU A 76 -24.15 -9.75 36.69
C GLU A 76 -24.48 -10.43 35.36
N LEU A 77 -25.68 -10.18 34.83
CA LEU A 77 -26.20 -10.98 33.73
C LEU A 77 -26.17 -10.23 32.41
N VAL A 78 -26.54 -8.95 32.42
CA VAL A 78 -26.63 -8.14 31.19
C VAL A 78 -25.36 -7.35 30.97
N VAL A 79 -24.86 -6.65 31.99
CA VAL A 79 -23.69 -5.76 31.82
C VAL A 79 -22.42 -6.58 31.57
N GLN A 80 -22.16 -7.63 32.35
CA GLN A 80 -20.99 -8.48 32.14
C GLN A 80 -21.02 -9.21 30.78
N GLU A 81 -22.18 -9.70 30.36
CA GLU A 81 -22.32 -10.36 29.06
C GLU A 81 -22.11 -9.37 27.91
N ALA A 82 -22.68 -8.16 28.01
CA ALA A 82 -22.45 -7.11 27.04
C ALA A 82 -20.96 -6.75 26.97
N GLN A 83 -20.30 -6.55 28.12
CA GLN A 83 -18.87 -6.26 28.20
C GLN A 83 -18.02 -7.35 27.56
N ALA A 84 -18.29 -8.63 27.85
CA ALA A 84 -17.58 -9.75 27.22
C ALA A 84 -17.75 -9.74 25.70
N ARG A 85 -18.97 -9.58 25.19
CA ARG A 85 -19.21 -9.48 23.73
C ARG A 85 -18.52 -8.28 23.10
N PHE A 86 -18.48 -7.15 23.78
CA PHE A 86 -17.74 -5.98 23.30
C PHE A 86 -16.24 -6.25 23.27
N HIS A 87 -15.70 -6.92 24.29
CA HIS A 87 -14.31 -7.30 24.37
C HIS A 87 -13.93 -8.25 23.23
N ASP A 88 -14.68 -9.34 23.04
CA ASP A 88 -14.45 -10.31 21.96
C ASP A 88 -14.44 -9.63 20.58
N ARG A 89 -15.41 -8.74 20.32
CA ARG A 89 -15.49 -7.98 19.06
C ARG A 89 -14.30 -7.05 18.87
N LEU A 90 -13.84 -6.40 19.95
CA LEU A 90 -12.66 -5.54 19.88
C LEU A 90 -11.40 -6.36 19.63
N GLU A 91 -11.23 -7.48 20.31
CA GLU A 91 -10.10 -8.39 20.08
C GLU A 91 -10.07 -8.91 18.64
N GLU A 92 -11.21 -9.33 18.10
CA GLU A 92 -11.35 -9.73 16.70
C GLU A 92 -10.96 -8.60 15.74
N ALA A 93 -11.46 -7.37 15.98
CA ALA A 93 -11.13 -6.21 15.17
C ALA A 93 -9.63 -5.86 15.23
N TYR A 94 -9.02 -5.91 16.41
CA TYR A 94 -7.58 -5.68 16.57
C TYR A 94 -6.76 -6.78 15.90
N ALA A 95 -7.17 -8.04 16.01
CA ALA A 95 -6.49 -9.16 15.36
C ALA A 95 -6.55 -9.04 13.84
N GLN A 96 -7.72 -8.67 13.30
CA GLN A 96 -7.87 -8.39 11.87
C GLN A 96 -6.96 -7.24 11.44
N ARG A 97 -6.98 -6.12 12.17
CA ARG A 97 -6.17 -4.96 11.82
C ARG A 97 -4.67 -5.24 11.89
N THR A 98 -4.25 -6.05 12.85
CA THR A 98 -2.86 -6.50 12.98
C THR A 98 -2.45 -7.37 11.79
N LYS A 99 -3.33 -8.25 11.30
CA LYS A 99 -3.05 -9.05 10.11
C LYS A 99 -2.92 -8.17 8.86
N GLU A 100 -3.84 -7.22 8.67
CA GLU A 100 -3.78 -6.26 7.55
C GLU A 100 -2.47 -5.46 7.56
N PHE A 101 -2.05 -4.96 8.73
CA PHE A 101 -0.78 -4.22 8.82
C PHE A 101 0.43 -5.09 8.55
N ARG A 102 0.48 -6.34 9.05
CA ARG A 102 1.57 -7.26 8.74
C ARG A 102 1.67 -7.55 7.25
N GLN A 103 0.54 -7.83 6.60
CA GLN A 103 0.50 -8.02 5.14
C GLN A 103 1.02 -6.79 4.40
N ARG A 104 0.60 -5.59 4.83
CA ARG A 104 1.04 -4.36 4.20
C ARG A 104 2.53 -4.08 4.42
N GLU A 105 3.07 -4.41 5.59
CA GLU A 105 4.50 -4.33 5.87
C GLU A 105 5.31 -5.28 4.98
N GLU A 106 4.85 -6.52 4.80
CA GLU A 106 5.48 -7.50 3.91
C GLU A 106 5.47 -7.03 2.45
N GLU A 107 4.34 -6.50 1.97
CA GLU A 107 4.22 -5.91 0.62
C GLU A 107 5.20 -4.75 0.43
N LEU A 108 5.24 -3.81 1.38
CA LEU A 108 6.15 -2.66 1.31
C LEU A 108 7.62 -3.07 1.38
N GLN A 109 7.97 -4.11 2.14
CA GLN A 109 9.32 -4.65 2.17
C GLN A 109 9.71 -5.28 0.83
N ALA A 110 8.79 -6.01 0.19
CA ALA A 110 9.01 -6.57 -1.14
C ALA A 110 9.17 -5.49 -2.22
N GLU A 111 8.30 -4.47 -2.21
CA GLU A 111 8.40 -3.31 -3.11
C GLU A 111 9.74 -2.58 -2.91
N ARG A 112 10.14 -2.35 -1.65
CA ARG A 112 11.43 -1.71 -1.35
C ARG A 112 12.60 -2.52 -1.90
N GLY A 113 12.60 -3.84 -1.71
CA GLY A 113 13.64 -4.72 -2.27
C GLY A 113 13.71 -4.64 -3.80
N SER A 114 12.56 -4.69 -4.47
CA SER A 114 12.50 -4.56 -5.94
C SER A 114 13.03 -3.21 -6.44
N LEU A 115 12.73 -2.11 -5.73
CA LEU A 115 13.23 -0.78 -6.07
C LEU A 115 14.74 -0.65 -5.83
N GLU A 116 15.26 -1.24 -4.75
CA GLU A 116 16.70 -1.28 -4.47
C GLU A 116 17.46 -2.03 -5.58
N GLU A 117 16.91 -3.15 -6.08
CA GLU A 117 17.48 -3.88 -7.22
C GLU A 117 17.48 -3.05 -8.51
N GLU A 118 16.38 -2.37 -8.81
CA GLU A 118 16.26 -1.49 -9.97
C GLU A 118 17.23 -0.31 -9.89
N LEU A 119 17.38 0.31 -8.72
CA LEU A 119 18.37 1.36 -8.49
C LEU A 119 19.79 0.87 -8.76
N MET A 120 20.16 -0.29 -8.23
CA MET A 120 21.48 -0.88 -8.50
C MET A 120 21.71 -1.17 -9.98
N ARG A 121 20.68 -1.62 -10.71
CA ARG A 121 20.75 -1.82 -12.17
C ARG A 121 21.00 -0.50 -12.90
N LEU A 122 20.23 0.53 -12.57
CA LEU A 122 20.35 1.86 -13.17
C LEU A 122 21.69 2.52 -12.87
N ASP A 123 22.22 2.37 -11.66
CA ASP A 123 23.54 2.89 -11.29
C ASP A 123 24.66 2.25 -12.13
N ARG A 124 24.57 0.93 -12.37
CA ARG A 124 25.53 0.21 -13.24
C ARG A 124 25.44 0.70 -14.68
N GLU A 125 24.23 0.87 -15.19
CA GLU A 125 24.01 1.40 -16.54
C GLU A 125 24.53 2.84 -16.67
N ASN A 126 24.28 3.70 -15.68
CA ASN A 126 24.79 5.06 -15.67
C ASN A 126 26.32 5.11 -15.68
N LEU A 127 26.97 4.24 -14.89
CA LEU A 127 28.43 4.11 -14.89
C LEU A 127 28.96 3.63 -16.24
N ALA A 128 28.30 2.68 -16.90
CA ALA A 128 28.66 2.22 -18.23
C ALA A 128 28.56 3.36 -19.25
N LEU A 129 27.45 4.08 -19.27
CA LEU A 129 27.22 5.24 -20.15
C LEU A 129 28.25 6.35 -19.93
N ARG A 130 28.64 6.63 -18.67
CA ARG A 130 29.70 7.60 -18.38
C ARG A 130 31.05 7.19 -18.96
N ARG A 131 31.39 5.90 -18.88
CA ARG A 131 32.63 5.37 -19.46
C ARG A 131 32.62 5.49 -20.99
N GLU A 132 31.51 5.12 -21.62
CA GLU A 132 31.32 5.26 -23.06
C GLU A 132 31.42 6.72 -23.51
N ASN A 133 30.73 7.65 -22.81
CA ASN A 133 30.79 9.08 -23.12
C ASN A 133 32.22 9.62 -23.03
N LEU A 134 32.99 9.18 -22.03
CA LEU A 134 34.39 9.57 -21.87
C LEU A 134 35.26 9.04 -23.02
N GLN A 135 35.00 7.82 -23.50
CA GLN A 135 35.71 7.28 -24.66
C GLN A 135 35.36 8.05 -25.93
N LEU A 136 34.07 8.31 -26.19
CA LEU A 136 33.62 9.10 -27.33
C LEU A 136 34.23 10.52 -27.35
N ARG A 137 34.39 11.16 -26.19
CA ARG A 137 35.07 12.46 -26.08
C ARG A 137 36.54 12.37 -26.48
N LYS A 138 37.25 11.31 -26.10
CA LYS A 138 38.65 11.08 -26.50
C LYS A 138 38.76 10.86 -28.00
N ASP A 139 37.88 10.03 -28.56
CA ASP A 139 37.86 9.73 -29.99
C ASP A 139 37.56 10.99 -30.80
N LEU A 140 36.59 11.80 -30.36
CA LEU A 140 36.25 13.09 -30.97
C LEU A 140 37.43 14.08 -30.94
N THR A 141 38.16 14.14 -29.82
CA THR A 141 39.36 14.99 -29.71
C THR A 141 40.44 14.54 -30.71
N THR A 142 40.66 13.23 -30.81
CA THR A 142 41.63 12.64 -31.75
C THR A 142 41.24 12.93 -33.19
N LEU A 143 39.95 12.78 -33.52
CA LEU A 143 39.42 13.07 -34.84
C LEU A 143 39.57 14.56 -35.22
N GLN A 144 39.31 15.46 -34.27
CA GLN A 144 39.52 16.91 -34.47
C GLN A 144 40.98 17.25 -34.76
N GLN A 145 41.93 16.64 -34.04
CA GLN A 145 43.36 16.83 -34.29
C GLN A 145 43.78 16.32 -35.68
N SER A 146 43.28 15.15 -36.08
CA SER A 146 43.51 14.59 -37.42
C SER A 146 42.94 15.51 -38.50
N HIS A 147 41.72 16.03 -38.29
CA HIS A 147 41.07 16.95 -39.23
C HIS A 147 41.87 18.24 -39.41
N GLN A 148 42.34 18.85 -38.31
CA GLN A 148 43.19 20.05 -38.37
C GLN A 148 44.50 19.78 -39.12
N THR A 149 45.12 18.62 -38.88
CA THR A 149 46.36 18.23 -39.57
C THR A 149 46.11 18.09 -41.08
N LEU A 150 45.01 17.44 -41.47
CA LEU A 150 44.63 17.27 -42.86
C LEU A 150 44.32 18.62 -43.53
N GLN A 151 43.65 19.54 -42.84
CA GLN A 151 43.41 20.90 -43.34
C GLN A 151 44.73 21.64 -43.61
N ARG A 152 45.71 21.55 -42.70
CA ARG A 152 47.04 22.17 -42.92
C ARG A 152 47.75 21.58 -44.13
N GLN A 153 47.74 20.25 -44.28
CA GLN A 153 48.33 19.56 -45.44
C GLN A 153 47.64 19.99 -46.74
N HIS A 154 46.31 20.08 -46.74
CA HIS A 154 45.55 20.55 -47.88
C HIS A 154 45.94 21.98 -48.26
N GLN A 155 46.04 22.89 -47.29
CA GLN A 155 46.48 24.27 -47.54
C GLN A 155 47.89 24.33 -48.13
N GLN A 156 48.84 23.55 -47.59
CA GLN A 156 50.20 23.48 -48.13
C GLN A 156 50.25 23.01 -49.58
N LEU A 157 49.39 22.04 -49.95
CA LEU A 157 49.28 21.56 -51.32
C LEU A 157 48.71 22.64 -52.25
N LEU A 158 47.69 23.39 -51.82
CA LEU A 158 47.16 24.52 -52.59
C LEU A 158 48.24 25.58 -52.82
N ASP A 159 48.97 25.97 -51.78
CA ASP A 159 50.06 26.94 -51.87
C ASP A 159 51.16 26.48 -52.84
N LEU A 160 51.52 25.18 -52.82
CA LEU A 160 52.46 24.58 -53.76
C LEU A 160 51.95 24.64 -55.21
N VAL A 161 50.69 24.28 -55.43
CA VAL A 161 50.07 24.33 -56.77
C VAL A 161 50.04 25.77 -57.30
N GLU A 162 49.75 26.76 -56.46
CA GLU A 162 49.80 28.18 -56.86
C GLU A 162 51.21 28.62 -57.24
N ARG A 163 52.23 28.25 -56.44
CA ARG A 163 53.64 28.52 -56.78
C ARG A 163 54.03 27.90 -58.12
N TYR A 164 53.66 26.64 -58.37
CA TYR A 164 53.92 25.99 -59.66
C TYR A 164 53.21 26.70 -60.83
N LYS A 165 51.97 27.16 -60.64
CA LYS A 165 51.25 27.93 -61.67
C LYS A 165 51.97 29.23 -62.02
N LEU A 166 52.47 29.97 -61.02
CA LEU A 166 53.25 31.19 -61.22
C LEU A 166 54.55 30.90 -61.98
N LEU A 167 55.28 29.87 -61.58
CA LEU A 167 56.54 29.47 -62.19
C LEU A 167 56.35 29.05 -63.66
N LEU A 168 55.26 28.32 -63.96
CA LEU A 168 54.87 27.98 -65.33
C LEU A 168 54.47 29.21 -66.16
N GLN A 169 53.83 30.22 -65.55
CA GLN A 169 53.56 31.50 -66.22
C GLN A 169 54.85 32.25 -66.54
N GLU A 170 55.78 32.33 -65.61
CA GLU A 170 57.11 32.92 -65.82
C GLU A 170 57.83 32.21 -66.97
N PHE A 171 57.89 30.87 -66.96
CA PHE A 171 58.49 30.10 -68.04
C PHE A 171 57.82 30.37 -69.40
N LYS A 172 56.47 30.45 -69.45
CA LYS A 172 55.76 30.81 -70.69
C LYS A 172 56.13 32.19 -71.22
N ASN A 173 56.42 33.15 -70.34
CA ASN A 173 56.85 34.49 -70.74
C ASN A 173 58.28 34.51 -71.31
N PHE A 174 59.12 33.54 -70.93
CA PHE A 174 60.50 33.40 -71.43
C PHE A 174 60.63 32.61 -72.74
N ILE A 175 59.60 31.86 -73.16
CA ILE A 175 59.62 31.16 -74.45
C ILE A 175 59.28 32.17 -75.56
N PRO A 176 60.20 32.47 -76.50
CA PRO A 176 59.91 33.38 -77.60
C PRO A 176 58.77 32.80 -78.43
N ARG A 177 57.70 33.57 -78.64
CA ARG A 177 56.67 33.18 -79.61
C ARG A 177 57.34 33.15 -81.00
N PRO A 178 57.29 32.03 -81.74
CA PRO A 178 57.73 32.06 -83.12
C PRO A 178 56.84 33.07 -83.86
N ASN A 179 57.46 34.09 -84.46
CA ASN A 179 56.78 35.13 -85.23
C ASN A 179 55.99 34.49 -86.37
N ALA A 180 54.70 34.26 -86.15
CA ALA A 180 53.74 34.07 -87.22
C ALA A 180 53.54 35.44 -87.88
N GLY A 181 54.25 35.68 -88.98
CA GLY A 181 54.03 36.84 -89.84
C GLY A 181 55.15 37.87 -89.84
N GLN A 182 56.27 37.54 -90.48
CA GLN A 182 56.95 38.52 -91.32
C GLN A 182 57.00 37.98 -92.74
N VAL A 183 56.00 38.44 -93.50
CA VAL A 183 56.00 38.49 -94.95
C VAL A 183 57.26 39.22 -95.37
N LEU A 184 58.24 38.48 -95.89
CA LEU A 184 59.31 39.07 -96.71
C LEU A 184 58.69 39.39 -98.06
N LYS A 185 58.39 40.69 -98.25
CA LYS A 185 58.28 41.28 -99.58
C LYS A 185 59.69 41.47 -100.13
N ASP A 186 59.76 41.22 -101.43
CA ASP A 186 60.82 41.45 -102.42
C ASP A 186 62.00 40.47 -102.43
#